data_AF-A0AAW9PGR9-F1
#
_entry.id   AF-A0AAW9PGR9-F1
#
_cell.length_a   1.000
_cell.length_b   1.000
_cell.length_c   1.000
_cell.angle_alpha   90.00
_cell.angle_beta   90.00
_cell.angle_gamma   90.00
#
_symmetry.space_group_name_H-M   'P 1'
#
loop_
_entity.id
_entity.type
_entity.pdbx_description
1 polymer ?
#
loop_
_entity_poly.entity_id
_entity_poly.type
_entity_poly.pdbx_seq_one_letter_code
_entity_poly.pdbx_strand_id
1 'polypeptide(L)'
;MSKIFKSLITTAGREKVAAAIVNGDKVVFSQMSVGDGGGSATTPGEEQTSLVNELFRTQLNSLKLSDTESIIIAEMIIPPEVGGFTIREAALFDDDGECMAVANVPETYKPALAEGSGRFTILRIWLAVSSTEAVELIVDPGIVLATVEDVINAGNNAKDYTDEQLSEHAASRSHPDATLDEKGFTRLSNEIDSDDQKKAATPLAVKLAIAEAIRSAWELDNPVGTVKFYAQNVDPNERYPWTEWTYTGEKKTIRVGSANGSDIGTTGGSDTVKIQKANLPAVQIDVTGEISNHPEQTLRTEPAGRHKHGGVPSRENPWEIGGDISQQFNPATLGETDEVDDHDHEVIIPEQEHTFSGKTDNLGSGTALSVVESHILLMCWARVA
;
A
#
# COMPACT_ATOMS: atom_id res chain seq x y z
N MET A 1 -79.54 -36.10 0.61
CA MET A 1 -79.56 -37.58 0.57
C MET A 1 -79.30 -38.08 1.98
N SER A 2 -80.12 -38.99 2.50
CA SER A 2 -79.85 -39.61 3.81
C SER A 2 -78.55 -40.41 3.71
N LYS A 3 -77.54 -40.07 4.51
CA LYS A 3 -76.31 -40.87 4.61
C LYS A 3 -76.69 -42.26 5.14
N ILE A 4 -76.18 -43.33 4.51
CA ILE A 4 -76.49 -44.73 4.86
C ILE A 4 -75.87 -45.10 6.22
N PHE A 5 -74.69 -44.56 6.51
CA PHE A 5 -74.00 -44.66 7.79
C PHE A 5 -73.95 -43.29 8.44
N LYS A 6 -74.33 -43.22 9.71
CA LYS A 6 -74.40 -41.99 10.49
C LYS A 6 -74.00 -42.28 11.94
N SER A 7 -73.44 -41.26 12.57
CA SER A 7 -73.27 -41.17 14.01
C SER A 7 -74.32 -40.20 14.55
N LEU A 8 -74.75 -40.43 15.79
CA LEU A 8 -75.77 -39.65 16.46
C LEU A 8 -75.40 -39.55 17.94
N ILE A 9 -75.44 -38.34 18.48
CA ILE A 9 -75.34 -38.11 19.91
C ILE A 9 -76.67 -38.50 20.58
N THR A 10 -76.62 -39.26 21.66
CA THR A 10 -77.83 -39.68 22.39
C THR A 10 -78.41 -38.49 23.18
N THR A 11 -79.65 -38.62 23.66
CA THR A 11 -80.25 -37.62 24.56
C THR A 11 -79.41 -37.46 25.83
N ALA A 12 -78.97 -38.56 26.44
CA ALA A 12 -78.04 -38.55 27.57
C ALA A 12 -76.72 -37.84 27.24
N GLY A 13 -76.13 -38.13 26.08
CA GLY A 13 -74.90 -37.49 25.62
C GLY A 13 -75.05 -35.98 25.43
N ARG A 14 -76.18 -35.52 24.87
CA ARG A 14 -76.47 -34.07 24.75
C ARG A 14 -76.65 -33.41 26.10
N GLU A 15 -77.38 -34.04 27.02
CA GLU A 15 -77.60 -33.49 28.36
C GLU A 15 -76.29 -33.35 29.13
N LYS A 16 -75.40 -34.35 29.02
CA LYS A 16 -74.09 -34.33 29.68
C LYS A 16 -73.14 -33.31 29.05
N VAL A 17 -73.13 -33.19 27.71
CA VAL A 17 -72.39 -32.11 27.01
C VAL A 17 -72.94 -30.73 27.39
N ALA A 18 -74.26 -30.55 27.48
CA ALA A 18 -74.85 -29.29 27.89
C ALA A 18 -74.55 -28.95 29.35
N ALA A 19 -74.59 -29.93 30.25
CA ALA A 19 -74.24 -29.76 31.65
C ALA A 19 -72.76 -29.38 31.84
N ALA A 20 -71.86 -30.03 31.09
CA ALA A 20 -70.44 -29.71 31.10
C ALA A 20 -70.18 -28.26 30.64
N ILE A 21 -70.83 -27.81 29.57
CA ILE A 21 -70.76 -26.41 29.10
C ILE A 21 -71.22 -25.43 30.19
N VAL A 22 -72.31 -25.73 30.90
CA VAL A 22 -72.85 -24.83 31.96
C VAL A 22 -71.94 -24.79 33.19
N ASN A 23 -71.38 -25.93 33.57
CA ASN A 23 -70.54 -26.05 34.76
C ASN A 23 -69.08 -25.64 34.51
N GLY A 24 -68.66 -25.51 33.24
CA GLY A 24 -67.27 -25.24 32.86
C GLY A 24 -66.38 -26.49 32.88
N ASP A 25 -66.98 -27.68 32.97
CA ASP A 25 -66.29 -28.96 32.92
C ASP A 25 -66.13 -29.44 31.47
N LYS A 26 -65.25 -30.42 31.25
CA LYS A 26 -65.12 -31.09 29.95
C LYS A 26 -65.76 -32.47 29.98
N VAL A 27 -66.45 -32.82 28.90
CA VAL A 27 -66.93 -34.17 28.66
C VAL A 27 -65.77 -35.04 28.19
N VAL A 28 -65.66 -36.19 28.83
CA VAL A 28 -64.65 -37.21 28.56
C VAL A 28 -65.33 -38.36 27.80
N PHE A 29 -64.87 -38.65 26.59
CA PHE A 29 -65.19 -39.91 25.92
C PHE A 29 -64.04 -40.86 26.21
N SER A 30 -64.27 -41.93 26.96
CA SER A 30 -63.17 -42.81 27.40
C SER A 30 -63.24 -44.20 26.80
N GLN A 31 -64.44 -44.70 26.48
CA GLN A 31 -64.63 -46.06 25.99
C GLN A 31 -65.38 -46.07 24.67
N MET A 32 -65.07 -47.07 23.85
CA MET A 32 -65.78 -47.35 22.61
C MET A 32 -66.12 -48.83 22.57
N SER A 33 -67.35 -49.11 22.13
CA SER A 33 -67.84 -50.47 21.96
C SER A 33 -68.28 -50.73 20.53
N VAL A 34 -68.28 -52.01 20.16
CA VAL A 34 -68.79 -52.50 18.88
C VAL A 34 -69.75 -53.66 19.11
N GLY A 35 -70.72 -53.77 18.20
CA GLY A 35 -71.75 -54.79 18.24
C GLY A 35 -72.11 -55.30 16.85
N ASP A 36 -72.82 -56.42 16.81
CA ASP A 36 -73.29 -57.05 15.57
C ASP A 36 -74.74 -56.73 15.24
N GLY A 37 -75.41 -55.88 16.04
CA GLY A 37 -76.79 -55.47 15.79
C GLY A 37 -77.82 -56.57 15.93
N GLY A 38 -77.49 -57.68 16.62
CA GLY A 38 -78.36 -58.87 16.67
C GLY A 38 -78.44 -59.61 15.34
N GLY A 39 -77.42 -59.47 14.48
CA GLY A 39 -77.35 -60.10 13.16
C GLY A 39 -77.94 -59.27 12.01
N SER A 40 -78.46 -58.07 12.26
CA SER A 40 -79.05 -57.18 11.26
C SER A 40 -78.47 -55.77 11.32
N ALA A 41 -78.62 -55.00 10.25
CA ALA A 41 -78.22 -53.59 10.24
C ALA A 41 -79.08 -52.77 11.23
N THR A 42 -78.43 -51.97 12.07
CA THR A 42 -79.12 -51.11 13.05
C THR A 42 -79.18 -49.67 12.57
N THR A 43 -80.21 -48.95 13.03
CA THR A 43 -80.33 -47.51 12.80
C THR A 43 -80.13 -46.80 14.13
N PRO A 44 -79.15 -45.87 14.24
CA PRO A 44 -78.90 -45.14 15.48
C PRO A 44 -80.12 -44.29 15.88
N GLY A 45 -80.51 -44.38 17.15
CA GLY A 45 -81.62 -43.64 17.77
C GLY A 45 -81.18 -42.79 18.96
N GLU A 46 -81.86 -41.67 19.20
CA GLU A 46 -81.48 -40.69 20.24
C GLU A 46 -81.64 -41.23 21.66
N GLU A 47 -82.59 -42.14 21.88
CA GLU A 47 -82.91 -42.72 23.20
C GLU A 47 -82.13 -44.01 23.51
N GLN A 48 -81.09 -44.34 22.73
CA GLN A 48 -80.29 -45.54 22.97
C GLN A 48 -79.35 -45.35 24.17
N THR A 49 -79.52 -46.20 25.19
CA THR A 49 -78.61 -46.27 26.34
C THR A 49 -77.51 -47.32 26.17
N SER A 50 -77.59 -48.16 25.14
CA SER A 50 -76.61 -49.19 24.79
C SER A 50 -76.73 -49.62 23.33
N LEU A 51 -75.76 -50.41 22.86
CA LEU A 51 -75.86 -51.13 21.58
C LEU A 51 -76.95 -52.21 21.64
N VAL A 52 -77.47 -52.62 20.47
CA VAL A 52 -78.48 -53.69 20.35
C VAL A 52 -77.90 -55.03 20.78
N ASN A 53 -76.65 -55.32 20.41
CA ASN A 53 -75.89 -56.45 20.91
C ASN A 53 -74.39 -56.11 20.97
N GLU A 54 -73.93 -55.68 22.14
CA GLU A 54 -72.52 -55.35 22.39
C GLU A 54 -71.67 -56.62 22.46
N LEU A 55 -70.57 -56.65 21.70
CA LEU A 55 -69.66 -57.79 21.66
C LEU A 55 -68.26 -57.48 22.18
N PHE A 56 -67.84 -56.22 22.09
CA PHE A 56 -66.54 -55.80 22.60
C PHE A 56 -66.55 -54.33 22.98
N ARG A 57 -65.89 -54.00 24.10
CA ARG A 57 -65.68 -52.65 24.60
C ARG A 57 -64.23 -52.50 25.06
N THR A 58 -63.61 -51.38 24.73
CA THR A 58 -62.25 -51.03 25.17
C THR A 58 -62.12 -49.52 25.36
N GLN A 59 -61.04 -49.10 26.01
CA GLN A 59 -60.61 -47.69 26.03
C GLN A 59 -60.27 -47.21 24.61
N LEU A 60 -60.49 -45.92 24.37
CA LEU A 60 -60.13 -45.28 23.10
C LEU A 60 -58.60 -45.27 22.89
N ASN A 61 -58.17 -45.53 21.65
CA ASN A 61 -56.77 -45.41 21.25
C ASN A 61 -56.40 -43.94 21.00
N SER A 62 -57.31 -43.17 20.41
CA SER A 62 -57.11 -41.75 20.15
C SER A 62 -58.44 -41.03 20.03
N LEU A 63 -58.53 -39.84 20.62
CA LEU A 63 -59.60 -38.88 20.36
C LEU A 63 -59.00 -37.62 19.72
N LYS A 64 -59.36 -37.34 18.46
CA LYS A 64 -58.85 -36.17 17.73
C LYS A 64 -60.00 -35.25 17.33
N LEU A 65 -59.75 -33.95 17.31
CA LEU A 65 -60.64 -32.98 16.68
C LEU A 65 -60.21 -32.80 15.22
N SER A 66 -61.18 -32.63 14.32
CA SER A 66 -60.89 -32.22 12.96
C SER A 66 -60.50 -30.74 12.93
N ASP A 67 -59.49 -30.39 12.13
CA ASP A 67 -58.99 -29.01 12.01
C ASP A 67 -59.92 -28.08 11.22
N THR A 68 -60.90 -28.64 10.50
CA THR A 68 -61.74 -27.90 9.53
C THR A 68 -63.23 -27.92 9.85
N GLU A 69 -63.71 -28.83 10.71
CA GLU A 69 -65.12 -28.99 11.08
C GLU A 69 -65.25 -29.34 12.56
N SER A 70 -66.39 -29.05 13.19
CA SER A 70 -66.73 -29.48 14.57
C SER A 70 -67.02 -30.99 14.64
N ILE A 71 -66.03 -31.81 14.24
CA ILE A 71 -66.08 -33.26 14.21
C ILE A 71 -65.07 -33.82 15.21
N ILE A 72 -65.57 -34.73 16.04
CA ILE A 72 -64.78 -35.56 16.92
C ILE A 72 -64.52 -36.89 16.22
N ILE A 73 -63.24 -37.25 16.07
CA ILE A 73 -62.80 -38.52 15.50
C ILE A 73 -62.33 -39.40 16.67
N ALA A 74 -63.17 -40.37 17.03
CA ALA A 74 -62.87 -41.36 18.05
C ALA A 74 -62.36 -42.63 17.40
N GLU A 75 -61.17 -43.07 17.78
CA GLU A 75 -60.52 -44.27 17.26
C GLU A 75 -60.39 -45.33 18.34
N MET A 76 -60.83 -46.56 18.03
CA MET A 76 -60.51 -47.75 18.82
C MET A 76 -59.67 -48.74 18.01
N ILE A 77 -58.91 -49.54 18.73
CA ILE A 77 -58.20 -50.69 18.20
C ILE A 77 -58.84 -51.96 18.77
N ILE A 78 -59.29 -52.85 17.89
CA ILE A 78 -59.73 -54.20 18.26
C ILE A 78 -58.52 -55.13 18.06
N PRO A 79 -58.02 -55.76 19.13
CA PRO A 79 -56.84 -56.62 19.07
C PRO A 79 -57.14 -57.95 18.36
N PRO A 80 -56.11 -58.69 17.89
CA PRO A 80 -56.30 -59.90 17.10
C PRO A 80 -57.01 -61.03 17.88
N GLU A 81 -56.91 -61.05 19.21
CA GLU A 81 -57.51 -62.05 20.10
C GLU A 81 -59.04 -61.94 20.18
N VAL A 82 -59.60 -60.77 19.84
CA VAL A 82 -61.04 -60.51 19.89
C VAL A 82 -61.61 -60.50 18.47
N GLY A 83 -62.50 -61.45 18.17
CA GLY A 83 -63.09 -61.64 16.84
C GLY A 83 -64.09 -62.79 16.79
N GLY A 84 -64.50 -63.16 15.57
CA GLY A 84 -65.54 -64.15 15.30
C GLY A 84 -66.93 -63.52 15.14
N PHE A 85 -67.00 -62.21 14.85
CA PHE A 85 -68.24 -61.47 14.73
C PHE A 85 -68.21 -60.42 13.62
N THR A 86 -69.40 -60.02 13.15
CA THR A 86 -69.57 -58.95 12.16
C THR A 86 -69.90 -57.65 12.88
N ILE A 87 -69.05 -56.64 12.71
CA ILE A 87 -69.29 -55.32 13.27
C ILE A 87 -70.35 -54.62 12.41
N ARG A 88 -71.41 -54.12 13.06
CA ARG A 88 -72.52 -53.38 12.41
C ARG A 88 -72.87 -52.09 13.13
N GLU A 89 -72.58 -52.02 14.42
CA GLU A 89 -72.86 -50.86 15.26
C GLU A 89 -71.67 -50.56 16.17
N ALA A 90 -71.58 -49.30 16.57
CA ALA A 90 -70.56 -48.84 17.49
C ALA A 90 -71.11 -47.72 18.38
N ALA A 91 -70.60 -47.62 19.60
CA ALA A 91 -71.03 -46.61 20.57
C ALA A 91 -69.83 -46.04 21.34
N LEU A 92 -69.97 -44.79 21.75
CA LEU A 92 -69.01 -44.08 22.60
C LEU A 92 -69.63 -43.89 23.98
N PHE A 93 -68.82 -44.13 25.01
CA PHE A 93 -69.19 -43.97 26.40
C PHE A 93 -68.19 -43.05 27.12
N ASP A 94 -68.66 -42.48 28.22
CA ASP A 94 -67.81 -41.78 29.17
C ASP A 94 -67.28 -42.68 30.29
N ASP A 95 -66.59 -42.07 31.26
CA ASP A 95 -66.00 -42.75 32.42
C ASP A 95 -67.04 -43.37 33.37
N ASP A 96 -68.26 -42.84 33.40
CA ASP A 96 -69.36 -43.38 34.19
C ASP A 96 -70.08 -44.54 33.47
N GLY A 97 -69.70 -44.81 32.23
CA GLY A 97 -70.29 -45.85 31.38
C GLY A 97 -71.61 -45.44 30.73
N GLU A 98 -71.91 -44.14 30.67
CA GLU A 98 -73.11 -43.59 30.04
C GLU A 98 -72.93 -43.54 28.51
N CYS A 99 -73.95 -43.96 27.75
CA CYS A 99 -73.87 -44.02 26.29
C CYS A 99 -74.03 -42.63 25.70
N MET A 100 -72.93 -42.06 25.24
CA MET A 100 -72.85 -40.67 24.77
C MET A 100 -73.22 -40.54 23.29
N ALA A 101 -72.80 -41.49 22.47
CA ALA A 101 -73.10 -41.48 21.04
C ALA A 101 -73.18 -42.89 20.48
N VAL A 102 -74.00 -43.06 19.45
CA VAL A 102 -74.21 -44.32 18.72
C VAL A 102 -74.00 -44.11 17.23
N ALA A 103 -73.45 -45.10 16.55
CA ALA A 103 -73.20 -45.06 15.12
C ALA A 103 -73.49 -46.42 14.49
N ASN A 104 -74.00 -46.41 13.25
CA ASN A 104 -74.03 -47.59 12.41
C ASN A 104 -72.83 -47.57 11.46
N VAL A 105 -72.22 -48.72 11.29
CA VAL A 105 -71.01 -48.90 10.48
C VAL A 105 -71.24 -49.96 9.40
N PRO A 106 -70.51 -49.91 8.27
CA PRO A 106 -70.61 -50.94 7.25
C PRO A 106 -70.27 -52.31 7.81
N GLU A 107 -71.04 -53.32 7.38
CA GLU A 107 -70.84 -54.70 7.82
C GLU A 107 -69.41 -55.16 7.57
N THR A 108 -68.66 -55.34 8.65
CA THR A 108 -67.24 -55.67 8.57
C THR A 108 -66.97 -56.91 9.41
N TYR A 109 -66.61 -58.01 8.76
CA TYR A 109 -66.26 -59.24 9.47
C TYR A 109 -64.88 -59.14 10.12
N LYS A 110 -64.84 -59.32 11.44
CA LYS A 110 -63.61 -59.45 12.22
C LYS A 110 -63.38 -60.93 12.50
N PRO A 111 -62.49 -61.63 11.77
CA PRO A 111 -62.18 -63.03 12.04
C PRO A 111 -61.60 -63.23 13.43
N ALA A 112 -61.91 -64.38 14.03
CA ALA A 112 -61.27 -64.83 15.27
C ALA A 112 -59.84 -65.33 14.99
N LEU A 113 -58.96 -65.23 15.98
CA LEU A 113 -57.60 -65.77 15.86
C LEU A 113 -57.59 -67.29 15.53
N ALA A 114 -58.56 -68.05 16.06
CA ALA A 114 -58.74 -69.48 15.79
C ALA A 114 -59.09 -69.81 14.33
N GLU A 115 -59.57 -68.82 13.56
CA GLU A 115 -59.84 -68.97 12.12
C GLU A 115 -58.59 -68.75 11.26
N GLY A 116 -57.42 -68.57 11.89
CA GLY A 116 -56.13 -68.40 11.21
C GLY A 116 -55.86 -66.98 10.70
N SER A 117 -56.69 -65.99 11.07
CA SER A 117 -56.57 -64.61 10.59
C SER A 117 -56.73 -63.59 11.74
N GLY A 118 -55.89 -63.67 12.76
CA GLY A 118 -55.80 -62.64 13.79
C GLY A 118 -55.17 -61.35 13.25
N ARG A 119 -55.98 -60.32 13.00
CA ARG A 119 -55.51 -58.99 12.58
C ARG A 119 -56.01 -57.92 13.56
N PHE A 120 -55.25 -56.85 13.73
CA PHE A 120 -55.76 -55.64 14.36
C PHE A 120 -56.82 -55.00 13.45
N THR A 121 -57.89 -54.46 14.03
CA THR A 121 -58.89 -53.70 13.28
C THR A 121 -59.07 -52.34 13.95
N ILE A 122 -58.77 -51.30 13.18
CA ILE A 122 -58.90 -49.92 13.61
C ILE A 122 -60.28 -49.44 13.17
N LEU A 123 -61.10 -49.00 14.11
CA LEU A 123 -62.42 -48.44 13.82
C LEU A 123 -62.44 -46.97 14.23
N ARG A 124 -62.88 -46.10 13.32
CA ARG A 124 -63.01 -44.66 13.55
C ARG A 124 -64.48 -44.26 13.43
N ILE A 125 -65.04 -43.64 14.48
CA ILE A 125 -66.32 -42.94 14.41
C ILE A 125 -66.05 -41.45 14.23
N TRP A 126 -66.75 -40.86 13.28
CA TRP A 126 -66.77 -39.42 13.03
C TRP A 126 -68.08 -38.89 13.62
N LEU A 127 -68.01 -38.17 14.74
CA LEU A 127 -69.16 -37.61 15.43
C LEU A 127 -69.21 -36.09 15.19
N ALA A 128 -70.25 -35.61 14.53
CA ALA A 128 -70.48 -34.18 14.39
C ALA A 128 -71.13 -33.63 15.67
N VAL A 129 -70.56 -32.56 16.21
CA VAL A 129 -71.05 -31.89 17.42
C VAL A 129 -71.29 -30.41 17.16
N SER A 130 -72.16 -29.78 17.97
CA SER A 130 -72.43 -28.34 17.88
C SER A 130 -71.33 -27.47 18.48
N SER A 131 -70.49 -28.03 19.36
CA SER A 131 -69.28 -27.41 19.89
C SER A 131 -68.27 -28.47 20.32
N THR A 132 -67.00 -28.26 20.01
CA THR A 132 -65.87 -29.11 20.43
C THR A 132 -65.13 -28.56 21.65
N GLU A 133 -65.46 -27.34 22.12
CA GLU A 133 -64.78 -26.68 23.25
C GLU A 133 -65.00 -27.40 24.58
N ALA A 134 -66.14 -28.08 24.72
CA ALA A 134 -66.54 -28.80 25.92
C ALA A 134 -66.06 -30.25 25.95
N VAL A 135 -65.14 -30.65 25.07
CA VAL A 135 -64.65 -32.04 24.97
C VAL A 135 -63.18 -32.11 25.36
N GLU A 136 -62.85 -33.04 26.25
CA GLU A 136 -61.47 -33.33 26.63
C GLU A 136 -60.84 -34.34 25.66
N LEU A 137 -59.65 -34.02 25.16
CA LEU A 137 -58.90 -34.93 24.30
C LEU A 137 -58.10 -35.89 25.16
N ILE A 138 -58.45 -37.17 25.08
CA ILE A 138 -57.67 -38.24 25.69
C ILE A 138 -56.70 -38.80 24.65
N VAL A 139 -55.42 -38.77 25.01
CA VAL A 139 -54.34 -39.50 24.35
C VAL A 139 -53.58 -40.22 25.45
N ASP A 140 -53.84 -41.53 25.66
CA ASP A 140 -53.09 -42.34 26.62
C ASP A 140 -51.77 -42.83 25.98
N PRO A 141 -50.60 -42.33 26.38
CA PRO A 141 -49.33 -42.71 25.79
C PRO A 141 -48.97 -44.20 25.97
N GLY A 142 -49.64 -44.92 26.88
CA GLY A 142 -49.41 -46.34 27.14
C GLY A 142 -50.04 -47.30 26.13
N ILE A 143 -51.02 -46.83 25.34
CA ILE A 143 -51.79 -47.65 24.38
C ILE A 143 -51.65 -47.12 22.93
N VAL A 144 -51.18 -45.88 22.75
CA VAL A 144 -51.04 -45.26 21.43
C VAL A 144 -49.96 -45.95 20.59
N LEU A 145 -50.40 -46.63 19.53
CA LEU A 145 -49.55 -47.13 18.46
C LEU A 145 -49.36 -46.05 17.39
N ALA A 146 -48.14 -45.53 17.24
CA ALA A 146 -47.79 -44.68 16.11
C ALA A 146 -47.88 -45.48 14.80
N THR A 147 -48.54 -44.91 13.80
CA THR A 147 -48.58 -45.53 12.48
C THR A 147 -47.21 -45.40 11.80
N VAL A 148 -46.93 -46.24 10.80
CA VAL A 148 -45.71 -46.11 9.99
C VAL A 148 -45.63 -44.73 9.32
N GLU A 149 -46.78 -44.16 8.94
CA GLU A 149 -46.87 -42.81 8.37
C GLU A 149 -46.43 -41.73 9.37
N ASP A 150 -46.85 -41.82 10.64
CA ASP A 150 -46.43 -40.89 11.69
C ASP A 150 -44.90 -40.90 11.87
N VAL A 151 -44.29 -42.09 11.84
CA VAL A 151 -42.83 -42.25 11.96
C VAL A 151 -42.10 -41.68 10.74
N ILE A 152 -42.60 -41.90 9.52
CA ILE A 152 -42.02 -41.35 8.30
C ILE A 152 -42.11 -39.81 8.32
N ASN A 153 -43.27 -39.26 8.69
CA ASN A 153 -43.48 -37.82 8.76
C ASN A 153 -42.55 -37.17 9.79
N ALA A 154 -42.43 -37.75 10.99
CA ALA A 154 -41.47 -37.29 11.99
C ALA A 154 -40.02 -37.34 11.47
N GLY A 155 -39.66 -38.42 10.78
CA GLY A 155 -38.34 -38.60 10.18
C GLY A 155 -38.04 -37.66 9.01
N ASN A 156 -39.04 -37.20 8.26
CA ASN A 156 -38.88 -36.21 7.20
C ASN A 156 -38.78 -34.80 7.77
N ASN A 157 -39.67 -34.43 8.70
CA ASN A 157 -39.63 -33.13 9.37
C ASN A 157 -38.27 -32.86 10.05
N ALA A 158 -37.69 -33.88 10.69
CA ALA A 158 -36.37 -33.77 11.30
C ALA A 158 -35.24 -33.56 10.27
N LYS A 159 -35.33 -34.21 9.10
CA LYS A 159 -34.37 -34.00 8.00
C LYS A 159 -34.52 -32.61 7.42
N ASP A 160 -35.74 -32.22 7.09
CA ASP A 160 -36.04 -30.90 6.52
C ASP A 160 -35.53 -29.78 7.42
N TYR A 161 -35.78 -29.86 8.74
CA TYR A 161 -35.23 -28.90 9.70
C TYR A 161 -33.70 -28.89 9.72
N THR A 162 -33.06 -30.08 9.73
CA THR A 162 -31.59 -30.16 9.77
C THR A 162 -30.95 -29.61 8.49
N ASP A 163 -31.55 -29.95 7.34
CA ASP A 163 -31.08 -29.50 6.02
C ASP A 163 -31.28 -27.99 5.85
N GLU A 164 -32.40 -27.44 6.36
CA GLU A 164 -32.65 -25.99 6.41
C GLU A 164 -31.61 -25.28 7.28
N GLN A 165 -31.42 -25.73 8.53
CA GLN A 165 -30.44 -25.11 9.45
C GLN A 165 -29.01 -25.17 8.89
N LEU A 166 -28.62 -26.28 8.26
CA LEU A 166 -27.30 -26.41 7.65
C LEU A 166 -27.14 -25.50 6.42
N SER A 167 -28.17 -25.42 5.58
CA SER A 167 -28.17 -24.58 4.39
C SER A 167 -28.10 -23.09 4.76
N GLU A 168 -28.87 -22.67 5.76
CA GLU A 168 -28.82 -21.32 6.32
C GLU A 168 -27.43 -21.00 6.90
N HIS A 169 -26.86 -21.91 7.69
CA HIS A 169 -25.52 -21.73 8.25
C HIS A 169 -24.46 -21.58 7.15
N ALA A 170 -24.47 -22.47 6.14
CA ALA A 170 -23.52 -22.47 5.04
C ALA A 170 -23.61 -21.23 4.14
N ALA A 171 -24.82 -20.66 3.99
CA ALA A 171 -25.04 -19.42 3.26
C ALA A 171 -24.72 -18.17 4.11
N SER A 172 -24.72 -18.31 5.44
CA SER A 172 -24.45 -17.22 6.36
C SER A 172 -22.96 -16.90 6.49
N ARG A 173 -22.67 -15.77 7.12
CA ARG A 173 -21.36 -15.47 7.72
C ARG A 173 -21.48 -15.19 9.20
N SER A 174 -22.43 -15.87 9.86
CA SER A 174 -22.76 -15.64 11.28
C SER A 174 -21.77 -16.37 12.18
N HIS A 175 -20.51 -15.97 12.10
CA HIS A 175 -19.45 -16.42 12.98
C HIS A 175 -18.87 -15.22 13.76
N PRO A 176 -18.35 -15.43 14.97
CA PRO A 176 -17.60 -14.41 15.67
C PRO A 176 -16.43 -13.88 14.84
N ASP A 177 -16.11 -12.60 15.03
CA ASP A 177 -14.88 -12.02 14.48
C ASP A 177 -13.66 -12.72 15.09
N ALA A 178 -12.59 -12.89 14.31
CA ALA A 178 -11.34 -13.40 14.84
C ALA A 178 -10.71 -12.39 15.80
N THR A 179 -10.02 -12.89 16.82
CA THR A 179 -9.21 -12.10 17.73
C THR A 179 -7.75 -12.53 17.63
N LEU A 180 -6.87 -11.92 18.42
CA LEU A 180 -5.47 -12.33 18.49
C LEU A 180 -5.29 -13.73 19.10
N ASP A 181 -6.26 -14.17 19.91
CA ASP A 181 -6.18 -15.41 20.69
C ASP A 181 -7.18 -16.48 20.23
N GLU A 182 -8.26 -16.07 19.55
CA GLU A 182 -9.36 -16.95 19.14
C GLU A 182 -9.62 -16.89 17.64
N LYS A 183 -9.92 -18.05 17.05
CA LYS A 183 -10.26 -18.16 15.62
C LYS A 183 -11.65 -17.59 15.36
N GLY A 184 -11.81 -16.89 14.24
CA GLY A 184 -13.07 -16.35 13.74
C GLY A 184 -12.95 -15.86 12.30
N PHE A 185 -13.90 -15.08 11.82
CA PHE A 185 -13.80 -14.41 10.52
C PHE A 185 -13.11 -13.05 10.62
N THR A 186 -12.36 -12.68 9.59
CA THR A 186 -11.73 -11.36 9.49
C THR A 186 -12.16 -10.68 8.21
N ARG A 187 -12.29 -9.35 8.27
CA ARG A 187 -12.45 -8.52 7.07
C ARG A 187 -11.06 -8.09 6.60
N LEU A 188 -10.90 -7.93 5.30
CA LEU A 188 -9.63 -7.50 4.71
C LEU A 188 -9.59 -5.97 4.54
N SER A 189 -8.41 -5.37 4.71
CA SER A 189 -8.15 -3.94 4.45
C SER A 189 -6.91 -3.74 3.60
N ASN A 190 -6.96 -2.74 2.71
CA ASN A 190 -5.82 -2.24 1.94
C ASN A 190 -5.20 -0.97 2.54
N GLU A 191 -5.76 -0.44 3.64
CA GLU A 191 -5.19 0.69 4.38
C GLU A 191 -3.82 0.31 4.97
N ILE A 192 -2.90 1.28 5.05
CA ILE A 192 -1.51 1.06 5.51
C ILE A 192 -1.18 1.80 6.80
N ASP A 193 -2.11 2.61 7.29
CA ASP A 193 -2.03 3.51 8.44
C ASP A 193 -3.28 3.41 9.33
N SER A 194 -3.99 2.29 9.24
CA SER A 194 -5.23 2.05 9.99
C SER A 194 -4.96 1.59 11.42
N ASP A 195 -5.73 2.11 12.38
CA ASP A 195 -5.75 1.65 13.77
C ASP A 195 -6.76 0.51 14.03
N ASP A 196 -7.46 0.03 12.99
CA ASP A 196 -8.52 -0.98 13.11
C ASP A 196 -7.96 -2.38 13.37
N GLN A 197 -8.20 -2.91 14.58
CA GLN A 197 -7.77 -4.25 14.99
C GLN A 197 -8.70 -5.38 14.52
N LYS A 198 -9.83 -5.07 13.88
CA LYS A 198 -10.82 -6.06 13.40
C LYS A 198 -10.62 -6.44 11.93
N LYS A 199 -9.59 -5.89 11.28
CA LYS A 199 -9.28 -6.17 9.88
C LYS A 199 -7.88 -6.72 9.72
N ALA A 200 -7.73 -7.68 8.81
CA ALA A 200 -6.43 -8.18 8.39
C ALA A 200 -5.91 -7.40 7.17
N ALA A 201 -4.61 -7.12 7.16
CA ALA A 201 -3.95 -6.51 6.01
C ALA A 201 -3.94 -7.49 4.82
N THR A 202 -4.24 -7.00 3.62
CA THR A 202 -4.04 -7.77 2.39
C THR A 202 -2.57 -7.79 1.95
N PRO A 203 -2.18 -8.68 1.03
CA PRO A 203 -0.88 -8.59 0.36
C PRO A 203 -0.63 -7.24 -0.32
N LEU A 204 -1.68 -6.53 -0.77
CA LEU A 204 -1.57 -5.20 -1.35
C LEU A 204 -1.24 -4.15 -0.28
N ALA A 205 -1.93 -4.16 0.87
CA ALA A 205 -1.61 -3.30 2.01
C ALA A 205 -0.15 -3.47 2.43
N VAL A 206 0.31 -4.73 2.60
CA VAL A 206 1.70 -5.02 2.96
C VAL A 206 2.68 -4.46 1.92
N LYS A 207 2.41 -4.66 0.62
CA LYS A 207 3.25 -4.12 -0.47
C LYS A 207 3.32 -2.58 -0.43
N LEU A 208 2.19 -1.91 -0.24
CA LEU A 208 2.11 -0.46 -0.18
C LEU A 208 2.82 0.10 1.07
N ALA A 209 2.61 -0.52 2.24
CA ALA A 209 3.25 -0.12 3.49
C ALA A 209 4.78 -0.21 3.40
N ILE A 210 5.31 -1.29 2.80
CA ILE A 210 6.76 -1.45 2.60
C ILE A 210 7.31 -0.39 1.63
N ALA A 211 6.62 -0.16 0.50
CA ALA A 211 7.03 0.86 -0.46
C ALA A 211 7.04 2.26 0.16
N GLU A 212 6.02 2.58 0.97
CA GLU A 212 5.94 3.84 1.71
C GLU A 212 7.05 3.96 2.75
N ALA A 213 7.30 2.92 3.54
CA ALA A 213 8.36 2.92 4.55
C ALA A 213 9.76 3.14 3.92
N ILE A 214 10.05 2.47 2.80
CA ILE A 214 11.32 2.66 2.08
C ILE A 214 11.44 4.10 1.55
N ARG A 215 10.36 4.62 0.95
CA ARG A 215 10.31 6.00 0.43
C ARG A 215 10.50 7.00 1.56
N SER A 216 9.70 6.92 2.62
CA SER A 216 9.77 7.80 3.78
C SER A 216 11.15 7.77 4.46
N ALA A 217 11.77 6.61 4.61
CA ALA A 217 13.13 6.50 5.15
C ALA A 217 14.17 7.20 4.25
N TRP A 218 14.05 7.03 2.93
CA TRP A 218 14.93 7.70 1.98
C TRP A 218 14.72 9.22 2.01
N GLU A 219 13.48 9.70 2.06
CA GLU A 219 13.13 11.13 2.14
C GLU A 219 13.73 11.79 3.39
N LEU A 220 13.66 11.11 4.53
CA LEU A 220 14.22 11.58 5.80
C LEU A 220 15.75 11.73 5.76
N ASP A 221 16.43 10.78 5.11
CA ASP A 221 17.90 10.80 4.94
C ASP A 221 18.34 11.80 3.86
N ASN A 222 17.44 12.19 2.96
CA ASN A 222 17.76 13.00 1.78
C ASN A 222 16.88 14.24 1.64
N PRO A 223 16.70 15.08 2.67
CA PRO A 223 15.83 16.25 2.58
C PRO A 223 16.24 17.20 1.44
N VAL A 224 15.32 18.05 1.00
CA VAL A 224 15.61 19.12 0.02
C VAL A 224 16.80 19.96 0.50
N GLY A 225 17.75 20.22 -0.42
CA GLY A 225 19.05 20.83 -0.11
C GLY A 225 20.19 19.83 0.11
N THR A 226 19.91 18.53 0.18
CA THR A 226 20.95 17.49 0.24
C THR A 226 21.82 17.52 -1.02
N VAL A 227 23.14 17.40 -0.85
CA VAL A 227 24.12 17.30 -1.94
C VAL A 227 24.71 15.90 -1.99
N LYS A 228 24.76 15.30 -3.19
CA LYS A 228 25.35 13.98 -3.43
C LYS A 228 26.48 14.04 -4.44
N PHE A 229 27.54 13.28 -4.16
CA PHE A 229 28.65 13.04 -5.06
C PHE A 229 28.59 11.63 -5.64
N TYR A 230 28.76 11.49 -6.95
CA TYR A 230 28.83 10.20 -7.63
C TYR A 230 30.17 10.06 -8.35
N ALA A 231 30.84 8.92 -8.13
CA ALA A 231 32.07 8.54 -8.85
C ALA A 231 31.79 7.94 -10.24
N GLN A 232 30.53 7.92 -10.67
CA GLN A 232 30.05 7.37 -11.92
C GLN A 232 29.08 8.35 -12.56
N ASN A 233 28.82 8.17 -13.86
CA ASN A 233 27.82 8.94 -14.58
C ASN A 233 26.41 8.52 -14.14
N VAL A 234 25.88 9.16 -13.10
CA VAL A 234 24.57 8.88 -12.51
C VAL A 234 23.78 10.18 -12.49
N ASP A 235 22.59 10.14 -13.09
CA ASP A 235 21.56 11.17 -12.91
C ASP A 235 20.60 10.72 -11.79
N PRO A 236 20.58 11.43 -10.65
CA PRO A 236 19.65 11.12 -9.57
C PRO A 236 18.18 11.27 -9.96
N ASN A 237 17.83 12.09 -10.96
CA ASN A 237 16.47 12.23 -11.45
C ASN A 237 15.98 10.96 -12.15
N GLU A 238 16.87 10.24 -12.84
CA GLU A 238 16.55 8.93 -13.42
C GLU A 238 16.48 7.84 -12.35
N ARG A 239 17.38 7.91 -11.35
CA ARG A 239 17.48 6.91 -10.29
C ARG A 239 16.37 7.03 -9.24
N TYR A 240 15.92 8.25 -8.96
CA TYR A 240 14.90 8.58 -7.97
C TYR A 240 13.83 9.46 -8.63
N PRO A 241 12.94 8.88 -9.45
CA PRO A 241 12.01 9.65 -10.30
C PRO A 241 10.98 10.51 -9.56
N TRP A 242 10.82 10.31 -8.26
CA TRP A 242 9.92 11.09 -7.40
C TRP A 242 10.59 12.34 -6.79
N THR A 243 11.83 12.64 -7.19
CA THR A 243 12.61 13.78 -6.70
C THR A 243 13.13 14.63 -7.84
N GLU A 244 13.54 15.85 -7.52
CA GLU A 244 14.16 16.78 -8.47
C GLU A 244 15.56 17.17 -7.99
N TRP A 245 16.54 17.03 -8.87
CA TRP A 245 17.95 17.30 -8.62
C TRP A 245 18.51 18.22 -9.70
N THR A 246 19.29 19.21 -9.27
CA THR A 246 20.02 20.12 -10.15
C THR A 246 21.51 19.83 -10.09
N TYR A 247 22.15 19.77 -11.25
CA TYR A 247 23.60 19.62 -11.33
C TYR A 247 24.28 20.92 -10.89
N THR A 248 25.24 20.84 -9.97
CA THR A 248 25.81 22.04 -9.31
C THR A 248 26.83 22.81 -10.18
N GLY A 249 27.18 22.24 -11.34
CA GLY A 249 28.14 22.76 -12.30
C GLY A 249 29.46 22.01 -12.31
N GLU A 250 30.26 22.25 -13.35
CA GLU A 250 31.49 21.52 -13.63
C GLU A 250 32.73 22.23 -13.07
N LYS A 251 33.76 21.43 -12.70
CA LYS A 251 35.09 21.93 -12.30
C LYS A 251 35.06 22.97 -11.18
N LYS A 252 34.13 22.82 -10.24
CA LYS A 252 34.03 23.67 -9.05
C LYS A 252 34.57 22.94 -7.82
N THR A 253 35.13 23.70 -6.90
CA THR A 253 35.42 23.23 -5.54
C THR A 253 34.33 23.66 -4.57
N ILE A 254 34.08 22.83 -3.55
CA ILE A 254 33.06 23.10 -2.54
C ILE A 254 33.71 23.80 -1.36
N ARG A 255 33.09 24.90 -0.94
CA ARG A 255 33.48 25.66 0.25
C ARG A 255 32.36 25.61 1.26
N VAL A 256 32.72 25.61 2.54
CA VAL A 256 31.74 25.71 3.63
C VAL A 256 31.19 27.13 3.62
N GLY A 257 29.87 27.26 3.53
CA GLY A 257 29.19 28.55 3.60
C GLY A 257 29.26 29.14 5.02
N SER A 258 28.91 30.42 5.11
CA SER A 258 28.71 31.12 6.36
C SER A 258 27.68 30.39 7.24
N ALA A 259 27.90 30.36 8.56
CA ALA A 259 27.04 29.62 9.49
C ALA A 259 25.57 30.09 9.50
N ASN A 260 25.31 31.33 9.07
CA ASN A 260 23.97 31.91 8.93
C ASN A 260 23.31 31.58 7.57
N GLY A 261 24.01 30.89 6.67
CA GLY A 261 23.55 30.50 5.35
C GLY A 261 23.47 31.62 4.31
N SER A 262 23.94 32.85 4.60
CA SER A 262 23.71 34.01 3.73
C SER A 262 24.40 33.95 2.37
N ASP A 263 25.44 33.11 2.25
CA ASP A 263 26.26 32.95 1.05
C ASP A 263 26.09 31.56 0.39
N ILE A 264 25.15 30.74 0.88
CA ILE A 264 24.87 29.41 0.29
C ILE A 264 24.45 29.59 -1.18
N GLY A 265 25.06 28.80 -2.06
CA GLY A 265 24.80 28.84 -3.50
C GLY A 265 25.56 29.90 -4.28
N THR A 266 26.31 30.78 -3.62
CA THR A 266 27.19 31.74 -4.32
C THR A 266 28.35 31.03 -5.01
N THR A 267 28.79 31.56 -6.16
CA THR A 267 29.88 31.01 -6.96
C THR A 267 30.96 32.06 -7.20
N GLY A 268 32.23 31.64 -7.22
CA GLY A 268 33.35 32.53 -7.54
C GLY A 268 34.65 31.76 -7.73
N GLY A 269 35.73 32.50 -8.01
CA GLY A 269 37.06 31.96 -8.28
C GLY A 269 37.42 31.94 -9.77
N SER A 270 38.66 31.58 -10.08
CA SER A 270 39.16 31.38 -11.44
C SER A 270 40.29 30.36 -11.42
N ASP A 271 40.33 29.49 -12.43
CA ASP A 271 41.37 28.49 -12.64
C ASP A 271 42.71 29.11 -13.06
N THR A 272 42.70 30.38 -13.48
CA THR A 272 43.90 31.07 -13.95
C THR A 272 44.02 32.47 -13.38
N VAL A 273 45.25 32.89 -13.11
CA VAL A 273 45.57 34.25 -12.66
C VAL A 273 46.63 34.85 -13.57
N LYS A 274 46.39 36.09 -14.01
CA LYS A 274 47.40 36.90 -14.70
C LYS A 274 48.04 37.83 -13.68
N ILE A 275 49.36 37.74 -13.53
CA ILE A 275 50.12 38.66 -12.69
C ILE A 275 50.16 40.03 -13.37
N GLN A 276 49.59 41.03 -12.70
CA GLN A 276 49.61 42.41 -13.15
C GLN A 276 50.75 43.17 -12.48
N LYS A 277 51.11 44.34 -13.02
CA LYS A 277 52.14 45.21 -12.44
C LYS A 277 51.88 45.52 -10.95
N ALA A 278 50.61 45.69 -10.57
CA ALA A 278 50.21 45.94 -9.18
C ALA A 278 50.43 44.74 -8.23
N ASN A 279 50.61 43.53 -8.76
CA ASN A 279 50.91 42.33 -7.98
C ASN A 279 52.42 42.10 -7.82
N LEU A 280 53.26 42.85 -8.52
CA LEU A 280 54.72 42.71 -8.42
C LEU A 280 55.23 43.39 -7.14
N PRO A 281 56.22 42.80 -6.46
CA PRO A 281 56.86 43.45 -5.32
C PRO A 281 57.49 44.78 -5.76
N ALA A 282 57.54 45.75 -4.84
CA ALA A 282 58.23 47.01 -5.06
C ALA A 282 59.76 46.77 -5.02
N VAL A 283 60.34 46.44 -6.16
CA VAL A 283 61.79 46.25 -6.33
C VAL A 283 62.35 47.49 -7.03
N GLN A 284 63.32 48.16 -6.40
CA GLN A 284 64.19 49.12 -7.04
C GLN A 284 65.42 48.38 -7.54
N ILE A 285 65.66 48.41 -8.86
CA ILE A 285 66.90 47.91 -9.46
C ILE A 285 67.75 49.14 -9.75
N ASP A 286 68.73 49.39 -8.90
CA ASP A 286 69.71 50.44 -9.12
C ASP A 286 70.67 49.98 -10.21
N VAL A 287 70.63 50.65 -11.37
CA VAL A 287 71.63 50.49 -12.42
C VAL A 287 72.64 51.59 -12.25
N THR A 288 73.70 51.32 -11.50
CA THR A 288 74.83 52.23 -11.32
C THR A 288 75.96 51.86 -12.27
N GLY A 289 76.51 52.84 -12.97
CA GLY A 289 77.76 52.72 -13.73
C GLY A 289 78.66 53.89 -13.41
N GLU A 290 79.97 53.67 -13.43
CA GLU A 290 80.96 54.75 -13.33
C GLU A 290 81.41 55.13 -14.73
N ILE A 291 81.28 56.41 -15.08
CA ILE A 291 81.91 57.00 -16.26
C ILE A 291 83.08 57.81 -15.74
N SER A 292 84.30 57.52 -16.20
CA SER A 292 85.42 58.42 -15.96
C SER A 292 85.28 59.62 -16.90
N ASN A 293 85.01 60.81 -16.35
CA ASN A 293 85.13 62.05 -17.12
C ASN A 293 86.58 62.16 -17.61
N HIS A 294 86.76 62.29 -18.92
CA HIS A 294 88.07 62.59 -19.50
C HIS A 294 88.18 64.12 -19.60
N PRO A 295 88.95 64.77 -18.69
CA PRO A 295 89.21 66.20 -18.83
C PRO A 295 89.97 66.45 -20.12
N GLU A 296 89.95 67.70 -20.59
CA GLU A 296 90.74 68.12 -21.75
C GLU A 296 92.19 67.60 -21.64
N GLN A 297 92.67 66.93 -22.69
CA GLN A 297 94.04 66.42 -22.76
C GLN A 297 94.80 67.16 -23.84
N THR A 298 95.89 67.82 -23.45
CA THR A 298 96.87 68.33 -24.40
C THR A 298 97.95 67.27 -24.58
N LEU A 299 97.97 66.63 -25.75
CA LEU A 299 99.05 65.72 -26.13
C LEU A 299 100.08 66.51 -26.92
N ARG A 300 101.35 66.35 -26.56
CA ARG A 300 102.48 67.05 -27.19
C ARG A 300 103.34 66.02 -27.90
N THR A 301 103.68 66.27 -29.16
CA THR A 301 104.61 65.39 -29.90
C THR A 301 106.02 65.54 -29.33
N GLU A 302 106.84 64.50 -29.38
CA GLU A 302 108.25 64.64 -29.01
C GLU A 302 108.97 65.58 -30.00
N PRO A 303 109.83 66.49 -29.52
CA PRO A 303 110.68 67.30 -30.37
C PRO A 303 111.60 66.40 -31.21
N ALA A 304 111.66 66.63 -32.52
CA ALA A 304 112.39 65.78 -33.45
C ALA A 304 113.80 66.31 -33.75
N GLY A 305 114.39 67.05 -32.81
CA GLY A 305 115.69 67.67 -32.96
C GLY A 305 115.66 68.88 -33.89
N ARG A 306 116.65 69.76 -33.69
CA ARG A 306 116.90 70.85 -34.62
C ARG A 306 117.18 70.25 -36.00
N HIS A 307 116.42 70.70 -36.97
CA HIS A 307 116.63 70.33 -38.35
C HIS A 307 116.42 71.55 -39.24
N LYS A 308 117.14 71.53 -40.35
CA LYS A 308 117.09 72.53 -41.39
C LYS A 308 116.54 71.87 -42.64
N HIS A 309 115.70 72.60 -43.35
CA HIS A 309 115.18 72.16 -44.63
C HIS A 309 116.12 72.67 -45.73
N GLY A 310 116.67 71.75 -46.52
CA GLY A 310 117.46 72.07 -47.71
C GLY A 310 116.58 72.52 -48.88
N GLY A 311 117.18 73.21 -49.86
CA GLY A 311 116.48 73.61 -51.09
C GLY A 311 116.27 75.12 -51.25
N VAL A 312 116.83 75.94 -50.36
CA VAL A 312 116.84 77.41 -50.49
C VAL A 312 118.16 77.90 -51.12
N PRO A 313 118.23 79.07 -51.77
CA PRO A 313 119.48 79.62 -52.31
C PRO A 313 120.60 79.81 -51.27
N SER A 314 121.86 79.51 -51.63
CA SER A 314 123.02 79.55 -50.71
C SER A 314 123.43 80.96 -50.29
N ARG A 315 123.89 81.10 -49.04
CA ARG A 315 124.44 82.36 -48.48
C ARG A 315 125.96 82.49 -48.61
N GLU A 316 126.67 81.41 -48.91
CA GLU A 316 128.14 81.42 -49.02
C GLU A 316 128.59 81.67 -50.47
N ASN A 317 129.61 82.55 -50.64
CA ASN A 317 130.19 82.98 -51.91
C ASN A 317 129.18 83.72 -52.84
N PRO A 318 128.68 84.90 -52.41
CA PRO A 318 127.70 85.67 -53.16
C PRO A 318 128.25 86.06 -54.55
N TRP A 319 127.45 85.80 -55.58
CA TRP A 319 127.84 85.97 -56.98
C TRP A 319 127.64 87.43 -57.40
N GLU A 320 128.72 88.13 -57.78
CA GLU A 320 128.66 89.52 -58.24
C GLU A 320 128.58 89.58 -59.78
N ILE A 321 127.37 89.81 -60.30
CA ILE A 321 127.13 90.02 -61.73
C ILE A 321 127.44 91.49 -62.03
N GLY A 322 128.58 91.75 -62.66
CA GLY A 322 129.13 93.10 -62.85
C GLY A 322 128.10 94.19 -63.20
N GLY A 323 128.03 95.21 -62.33
CA GLY A 323 127.23 96.43 -62.45
C GLY A 323 126.42 96.75 -61.19
N ASP A 324 126.94 97.65 -60.34
CA ASP A 324 126.36 98.40 -59.18
C ASP A 324 125.24 97.78 -58.28
N ILE A 325 124.99 96.47 -58.33
CA ILE A 325 124.01 95.77 -57.50
C ILE A 325 124.65 94.52 -56.90
N SER A 326 124.86 94.50 -55.58
CA SER A 326 125.34 93.32 -54.85
C SER A 326 124.18 92.42 -54.41
N GLN A 327 124.11 91.18 -54.91
CA GLN A 327 123.16 90.17 -54.44
C GLN A 327 123.81 89.30 -53.36
N GLN A 328 123.21 89.26 -52.16
CA GLN A 328 123.80 88.59 -50.98
C GLN A 328 123.61 87.07 -50.95
N PHE A 329 122.91 86.49 -51.93
CA PHE A 329 122.58 85.06 -51.99
C PHE A 329 122.79 84.52 -53.39
N ASN A 330 123.32 83.30 -53.50
CA ASN A 330 123.67 82.65 -54.75
C ASN A 330 122.62 81.58 -55.13
N PRO A 331 121.77 81.84 -56.14
CA PRO A 331 120.70 80.91 -56.55
C PRO A 331 121.20 79.68 -57.34
N ALA A 332 122.47 79.62 -57.75
CA ALA A 332 123.03 78.49 -58.50
C ALA A 332 123.49 77.32 -57.59
N THR A 333 123.54 77.54 -56.27
CA THR A 333 123.88 76.52 -55.27
C THR A 333 122.83 76.50 -54.18
N LEU A 334 122.40 75.30 -53.76
CA LEU A 334 121.42 75.15 -52.69
C LEU A 334 122.12 75.31 -51.33
N GLY A 335 121.60 76.23 -50.53
CA GLY A 335 121.83 76.30 -49.10
C GLY A 335 120.67 75.68 -48.33
N GLU A 336 120.68 75.98 -47.03
CA GLU A 336 119.71 75.48 -46.08
C GLU A 336 119.00 76.64 -45.39
N THR A 337 117.75 76.38 -44.99
CA THR A 337 116.97 77.33 -44.18
C THR A 337 117.66 77.56 -42.84
N ASP A 338 117.35 78.70 -42.23
CA ASP A 338 117.84 79.00 -40.88
C ASP A 338 117.29 77.95 -39.92
N GLU A 339 118.19 77.33 -39.15
CA GLU A 339 117.85 76.30 -38.18
C GLU A 339 117.23 76.96 -36.95
N VAL A 340 115.93 76.80 -36.77
CA VAL A 340 115.24 77.24 -35.56
C VAL A 340 115.48 76.22 -34.44
N ASP A 341 115.36 76.66 -33.18
CA ASP A 341 115.40 75.76 -32.04
C ASP A 341 114.30 74.69 -32.12
N ASP A 342 114.56 73.56 -31.46
CA ASP A 342 113.69 72.38 -31.47
C ASP A 342 112.28 72.75 -30.99
N HIS A 343 111.25 72.34 -31.72
CA HIS A 343 109.87 72.68 -31.41
C HIS A 343 108.95 71.47 -31.51
N ASP A 344 107.84 71.54 -30.79
CA ASP A 344 106.81 70.52 -30.77
C ASP A 344 105.44 71.07 -31.20
N HIS A 345 104.50 70.15 -31.41
CA HIS A 345 103.13 70.44 -31.74
C HIS A 345 102.20 69.95 -30.62
N GLU A 346 101.17 70.74 -30.35
CA GLU A 346 100.12 70.41 -29.39
C GLU A 346 98.84 69.97 -30.11
N VAL A 347 98.25 68.88 -29.63
CA VAL A 347 96.93 68.40 -30.03
C VAL A 347 96.04 68.42 -28.80
N ILE A 348 94.94 69.18 -28.87
CA ILE A 348 93.97 69.31 -27.79
C ILE A 348 92.82 68.34 -28.04
N ILE A 349 92.60 67.41 -27.11
CA ILE A 349 91.43 66.55 -27.05
C ILE A 349 90.44 67.21 -26.07
N PRO A 350 89.28 67.72 -26.54
CA PRO A 350 88.34 68.44 -25.68
C PRO A 350 87.68 67.51 -24.66
N GLU A 351 87.16 68.09 -23.58
CA GLU A 351 86.33 67.39 -22.60
C GLU A 351 85.11 66.74 -23.29
N GLN A 352 84.81 65.49 -22.93
CA GLN A 352 83.69 64.73 -23.49
C GLN A 352 82.80 64.20 -22.36
N GLU A 353 81.51 64.53 -22.44
CA GLU A 353 80.47 63.94 -21.60
C GLU A 353 79.63 62.95 -22.41
N HIS A 354 79.30 61.81 -21.78
CA HIS A 354 78.43 60.80 -22.38
C HIS A 354 77.29 60.47 -21.41
N THR A 355 76.05 60.61 -21.86
CA THR A 355 74.88 60.12 -21.13
C THR A 355 74.57 58.69 -21.52
N PHE A 356 74.38 57.78 -20.56
CA PHE A 356 73.86 56.44 -20.81
C PHE A 356 72.44 56.30 -20.21
N SER A 357 71.58 55.60 -20.94
CA SER A 357 70.31 55.10 -20.42
C SER A 357 70.10 53.68 -20.95
N GLY A 358 69.67 52.77 -20.09
CA GLY A 358 69.38 51.38 -20.46
C GLY A 358 67.98 50.98 -20.02
N LYS A 359 67.34 50.09 -20.78
CA LYS A 359 66.17 49.32 -20.33
C LYS A 359 66.63 47.88 -20.15
N THR A 360 66.18 47.23 -19.08
CA THR A 360 66.32 45.77 -18.97
C THR A 360 65.39 45.10 -19.96
N ASP A 361 65.66 43.83 -20.30
CA ASP A 361 64.74 43.01 -21.07
C ASP A 361 63.39 42.83 -20.34
N ASN A 362 62.38 42.40 -21.09
CA ASN A 362 61.07 42.06 -20.53
C ASN A 362 61.20 40.87 -19.57
N LEU A 363 60.97 41.10 -18.27
CA LEU A 363 61.10 40.07 -17.21
C LEU A 363 59.91 39.09 -17.13
N GLY A 364 59.03 39.02 -18.14
CA GLY A 364 57.89 38.10 -18.13
C GLY A 364 57.13 38.03 -19.46
N SER A 365 56.39 36.93 -19.65
CA SER A 365 55.62 36.65 -20.88
C SER A 365 54.15 37.10 -20.81
N GLY A 366 53.66 37.50 -19.64
CA GLY A 366 52.23 37.82 -19.41
C GLY A 366 51.30 36.59 -19.52
N THR A 367 51.87 35.39 -19.63
CA THR A 367 51.11 34.13 -19.67
C THR A 367 50.38 33.93 -18.35
N ALA A 368 49.12 33.49 -18.43
CA ALA A 368 48.34 33.20 -17.23
C ALA A 368 48.93 31.98 -16.51
N LEU A 369 49.01 32.06 -15.19
CA LEU A 369 49.40 30.95 -14.34
C LEU A 369 48.16 30.13 -14.02
N SER A 370 48.23 28.81 -14.17
CA SER A 370 47.21 27.91 -13.64
C SER A 370 47.30 27.90 -12.12
N VAL A 371 46.16 28.05 -11.46
CA VAL A 371 46.03 27.94 -10.00
C VAL A 371 45.16 26.76 -9.58
N VAL A 372 44.87 25.84 -10.51
CA VAL A 372 44.10 24.63 -10.25
C VAL A 372 44.93 23.63 -9.43
N GLU A 373 44.45 23.25 -8.25
CA GLU A 373 45.08 22.20 -7.45
C GLU A 373 44.92 20.78 -8.03
N SER A 374 45.69 19.82 -7.53
CA SER A 374 45.46 18.40 -7.81
C SER A 374 44.09 17.98 -7.27
N HIS A 375 43.25 17.37 -8.10
CA HIS A 375 41.86 17.07 -7.77
C HIS A 375 41.34 15.77 -8.39
N ILE A 376 40.22 15.29 -7.85
CA ILE A 376 39.40 14.19 -8.40
C ILE A 376 38.05 14.78 -8.79
N LEU A 377 37.54 14.42 -9.98
CA LEU A 377 36.24 14.86 -10.47
C LEU A 377 35.17 13.82 -10.13
N LEU A 378 34.12 14.27 -9.44
CA LEU A 378 32.90 13.51 -9.15
C LEU A 378 31.71 14.31 -9.67
N MET A 379 30.63 13.63 -10.10
CA MET A 379 29.38 14.34 -10.37
C MET A 379 28.80 14.86 -9.06
N CYS A 380 28.36 16.11 -9.05
CA CYS A 380 27.78 16.74 -7.88
C CYS A 380 26.37 17.24 -8.19
N TRP A 381 25.40 16.75 -7.44
CA TRP A 381 23.98 17.08 -7.60
C TRP A 381 23.41 17.58 -6.28
N ALA A 382 22.58 18.61 -6.34
CA ALA A 382 21.83 19.13 -5.20
C ALA A 382 20.34 18.86 -5.40
N ARG A 383 19.68 18.30 -4.39
CA ARG A 383 18.23 18.07 -4.41
C ARG A 383 17.49 19.40 -4.24
N VAL A 384 16.51 19.65 -5.10
CA VAL A 384 15.69 20.87 -5.09
C VAL A 384 14.21 20.61 -4.81
N ALA A 385 13.71 19.38 -5.04
CA ALA A 385 12.36 18.95 -4.65
C ALA A 385 12.32 17.47 -4.27
#